data_AF-A0A5U3G6Q2-F1
#
_entry.id   AF-A0A5U3G6Q2-F1
#
_cell.length_a   1.000
_cell.length_b   1.000
_cell.length_c   1.000
_cell.angle_alpha   90.00
_cell.angle_beta   90.00
_cell.angle_gamma   90.00
#
_symmetry.space_group_name_H-M   'P 1'
#
loop_
_entity.id
_entity.type
_entity.pdbx_description
1 polymer ?
#
loop_
_entity_poly.entity_id
_entity_poly.type
_entity_poly.pdbx_seq_one_letter_code
_entity_poly.pdbx_strand_id
1 'polypeptide(L)'
;MNDQLIPVFKGTISNEPVLLCNARDLHDFLGVGKVFAGWIKARITEYGFVENQDYIAIFQNRKIGHGRGKTEYHLTLDTAKELAMVERNDKGRQVRRYFIECEKQLHQQSSTVLAPHRECLPKMVYHHQSK
;
A
#
# COMPACT_ATOMS: atom_id res chain seq x y z
N MET A 1 -0.43 -11.23 19.23
CA MET A 1 0.74 -10.59 18.59
C MET A 1 0.28 -9.19 18.22
N ASN A 2 0.90 -8.16 18.78
CA ASN A 2 0.56 -6.79 18.40
C ASN A 2 1.13 -6.56 17.01
N ASP A 3 0.29 -6.67 15.98
CA ASP A 3 0.61 -6.21 14.64
C ASP A 3 0.78 -4.70 14.71
N GLN A 4 2.03 -4.26 14.92
CA GLN A 4 2.33 -2.84 14.99
C GLN A 4 2.18 -2.27 13.58
N LEU A 5 1.01 -1.68 13.32
CA LEU A 5 0.69 -1.04 12.06
C LEU A 5 1.36 0.33 11.98
N ILE A 6 1.90 0.66 10.81
CA ILE A 6 2.42 2.00 10.54
C ILE A 6 1.22 2.95 10.40
N PRO A 7 1.20 4.09 11.10
CA PRO A 7 0.13 5.07 10.97
C PRO A 7 0.01 5.59 9.54
N VAL A 8 -1.23 5.69 9.06
CA VAL A 8 -1.56 6.29 7.76
C VAL A 8 -2.47 7.47 7.97
N PHE A 9 -2.36 8.47 7.11
CA PHE A 9 -3.19 9.67 7.15
C PHE A 9 -3.63 10.07 5.75
N LYS A 10 -4.74 10.80 5.66
CA LYS A 10 -5.23 11.35 4.39
C LYS A 10 -4.41 12.58 4.03
N GLY A 11 -3.97 12.65 2.79
CA GLY A 11 -3.37 13.83 2.19
C GLY A 11 -3.80 13.98 0.74
N THR A 12 -3.11 14.86 0.03
CA THR A 12 -3.43 15.15 -1.38
C THR A 12 -2.15 15.13 -2.19
N ILE A 13 -2.14 14.37 -3.28
CA ILE A 13 -1.09 14.37 -4.30
C ILE A 13 -1.77 14.74 -5.61
N SER A 14 -1.24 15.72 -6.34
CA SER A 14 -1.82 16.16 -7.63
C SER A 14 -3.33 16.48 -7.56
N ASN A 15 -3.78 17.08 -6.46
CA ASN A 15 -5.19 17.38 -6.14
C ASN A 15 -6.11 16.16 -5.94
N GLU A 16 -5.57 14.95 -5.90
CA GLU A 16 -6.33 13.74 -5.59
C GLU A 16 -6.13 13.29 -4.13
N PRO A 17 -7.20 12.90 -3.42
CA PRO A 17 -7.11 12.41 -2.06
C PRO A 17 -6.43 11.03 -2.05
N VAL A 18 -5.31 10.94 -1.33
CA VAL A 18 -4.51 9.73 -1.21
C VAL A 18 -4.21 9.42 0.25
N LEU A 19 -4.04 8.13 0.55
CA LEU A 19 -3.51 7.70 1.84
C LEU A 19 -1.98 7.76 1.80
N LEU A 20 -1.42 8.43 2.81
CA LEU A 20 0.00 8.66 2.96
C LEU A 20 0.53 8.02 4.24
N CYS A 21 1.81 7.72 4.21
CA CYS A 21 2.59 7.18 5.31
C CYS A 21 3.82 8.07 5.56
N ASN A 22 4.17 8.29 6.83
CA ASN A 22 5.41 9.00 7.15
C ASN A 22 6.61 8.08 6.91
N ALA A 23 7.56 8.53 6.08
CA ALA A 23 8.73 7.73 5.74
C ALA A 23 9.62 7.41 6.95
N ARG A 24 9.63 8.24 8.01
CA ARG A 24 10.39 7.96 9.24
C ARG A 24 9.74 6.84 10.03
N ASP A 25 8.42 6.88 10.19
CA ASP A 25 7.69 5.81 10.86
C ASP A 25 7.90 4.48 10.13
N LEU A 26 7.94 4.51 8.79
CA LEU A 26 8.32 3.36 7.96
C LEU A 26 9.76 2.92 8.19
N HIS A 27 10.72 3.85 8.24
CA HIS A 27 12.14 3.56 8.46
C HIS A 27 12.39 2.91 9.82
N ASP A 28 11.81 3.47 10.87
CA ASP A 28 11.86 2.98 12.24
C ASP A 28 11.13 1.63 12.34
N PHE A 29 9.95 1.53 11.72
CA PHE A 29 9.24 0.27 11.61
C PHE A 29 10.13 -0.76 10.95
N LEU A 30 10.74 -0.52 9.81
CA LEU A 30 11.57 -1.51 9.12
C LEU A 30 12.87 -1.84 9.85
N GLY A 31 13.29 -1.04 10.85
CA GLY A 31 14.51 -1.27 11.62
C GLY A 31 15.78 -1.11 10.79
N VAL A 32 15.77 -0.17 9.84
CA VAL A 32 16.89 0.04 8.91
C VAL A 32 18.04 0.74 9.63
N GLY A 33 19.23 0.13 9.61
CA GLY A 33 20.41 0.68 10.32
C GLY A 33 21.04 1.93 9.67
N LYS A 34 20.76 2.20 8.40
CA LYS A 34 21.27 3.40 7.70
C LYS A 34 20.53 4.65 8.18
N VAL A 35 21.24 5.75 8.35
CA VAL A 35 20.63 7.05 8.73
C VAL A 35 19.51 7.44 7.76
N PHE A 36 18.35 7.83 8.29
CA PHE A 36 17.14 8.09 7.51
C PHE A 36 17.37 8.93 6.25
N ALA A 37 18.07 10.06 6.36
CA ALA A 37 18.26 10.98 5.24
C ALA A 37 19.06 10.36 4.08
N GLY A 38 20.06 9.53 4.40
CA GLY A 38 20.84 8.81 3.39
C GLY A 38 20.13 7.56 2.88
N TRP A 39 19.24 6.98 3.68
CA TRP A 39 18.39 5.87 3.27
C TRP A 39 17.32 6.31 2.27
N ILE A 40 16.48 7.28 2.64
CA ILE A 40 15.33 7.68 1.82
C ILE A 40 15.77 8.23 0.46
N LYS A 41 16.83 9.05 0.43
CA LYS A 41 17.39 9.58 -0.83
C LYS A 41 17.93 8.49 -1.74
N ALA A 42 18.61 7.50 -1.17
CA ALA A 42 19.13 6.37 -1.93
C ALA A 42 17.97 5.56 -2.53
N ARG A 43 16.92 5.30 -1.75
CA ARG A 43 15.75 4.54 -2.23
C ARG A 43 14.94 5.27 -3.28
N ILE A 44 14.67 6.57 -3.09
CA ILE A 44 14.02 7.41 -4.11
C ILE A 44 14.78 7.34 -5.44
N THR A 45 16.12 7.43 -5.38
CA THR A 45 16.96 7.39 -6.58
C THR A 45 17.02 6.00 -7.21
N GLU A 46 17.21 4.96 -6.39
CA GLU A 46 17.37 3.57 -6.83
C GLU A 46 16.13 3.03 -7.55
N TYR A 47 14.93 3.37 -7.04
CA TYR A 47 13.65 2.89 -7.57
C TYR A 47 12.94 3.92 -8.45
N GLY A 48 13.53 5.11 -8.65
CA GLY A 48 12.99 6.13 -9.55
C GLY A 48 11.68 6.75 -9.08
N PHE A 49 11.46 6.86 -7.76
CA PHE A 49 10.26 7.48 -7.22
C PHE A 49 10.19 8.97 -7.59
N VAL A 50 9.00 9.41 -7.98
CA VAL A 50 8.72 10.74 -8.51
C VAL A 50 7.99 11.58 -7.46
N GLU A 51 8.49 12.79 -7.22
CA GLU A 51 7.85 13.75 -6.33
C GLU A 51 6.49 14.20 -6.90
N ASN A 52 5.48 14.34 -6.03
CA ASN A 52 4.08 14.60 -6.40
C ASN A 52 3.41 13.47 -7.20
N GLN A 53 3.98 12.27 -7.15
CA GLN A 53 3.36 11.03 -7.60
C GLN A 53 3.50 9.96 -6.52
N ASP A 54 4.73 9.63 -6.15
CA ASP A 54 5.07 8.57 -5.20
C ASP A 54 5.27 9.11 -3.78
N TYR A 55 5.69 10.37 -3.67
CA TYR A 55 5.93 11.01 -2.39
C TYR A 55 5.78 12.54 -2.44
N ILE A 56 5.71 13.15 -1.25
CA ILE A 56 5.82 14.60 -1.02
C ILE A 56 7.02 14.86 -0.11
N ALA A 57 7.92 15.76 -0.49
CA ALA A 57 8.96 16.25 0.40
C ALA A 57 8.52 17.52 1.13
N ILE A 58 8.66 17.52 2.46
CA ILE A 58 8.33 18.67 3.31
C ILE A 58 9.62 19.20 3.88
N PHE A 59 10.02 20.38 3.42
CA PHE A 59 11.18 21.07 3.95
C PHE A 59 10.82 21.90 5.17
N GLN A 60 11.41 21.57 6.31
CA GLN A 60 11.26 22.32 7.55
C GLN A 60 12.46 23.25 7.73
N ASN A 61 12.23 24.54 7.45
CA ASN A 61 13.16 25.60 7.79
C ASN A 61 13.26 25.78 9.30
N ARG A 62 14.48 25.84 9.84
CA ARG A 62 14.68 26.33 11.20
C ARG A 62 14.58 27.85 11.22
N LYS A 63 13.77 28.38 12.14
CA LYS A 63 13.57 29.83 12.29
C LYS A 63 14.76 30.52 13.00
N ILE A 64 15.58 29.81 13.78
CA ILE A 64 16.66 30.39 14.60
C ILE A 64 17.85 29.38 14.70
N GLY A 65 19.07 29.78 14.30
CA GLY A 65 20.34 29.05 14.50
C GLY A 65 21.01 28.44 13.24
N HIS A 66 22.34 28.21 13.30
CA HIS A 66 23.21 27.70 12.21
C HIS A 66 23.04 26.20 11.84
N GLY A 67 21.89 25.59 12.13
CA GLY A 67 21.64 24.17 11.84
C GLY A 67 21.09 23.94 10.43
N ARG A 68 21.44 22.81 9.80
CA ARG A 68 20.82 22.39 8.52
C ARG A 68 19.33 22.07 8.72
N GLY A 69 18.49 22.53 7.80
CA GLY A 69 17.06 22.20 7.77
C GLY A 69 16.80 20.69 7.66
N LYS A 70 15.59 20.26 8.04
CA LYS A 70 15.18 18.85 8.02
C LYS A 70 14.18 18.64 6.89
N THR A 71 14.38 17.59 6.09
CA THR A 71 13.38 17.15 5.11
C THR A 71 12.63 15.95 5.67
N GLU A 72 11.31 16.06 5.68
CA GLU A 72 10.38 14.95 5.92
C GLU A 72 9.82 14.46 4.59
N TYR A 73 9.41 13.19 4.54
CA TYR A 73 8.84 12.59 3.35
C TYR A 73 7.54 11.88 3.71
N HIS A 74 6.50 12.15 2.94
CA HIS A 74 5.24 11.42 3.00
C HIS A 74 5.10 10.59 1.74
N LEU A 75 4.98 9.28 1.90
CA LEU A 75 4.94 8.31 0.82
C LEU A 75 3.50 7.90 0.55
N THR A 76 3.15 7.60 -0.70
CA THR A 76 1.93 6.84 -0.96
C THR A 76 2.00 5.46 -0.32
N LEU A 77 0.86 4.83 -0.11
CA LEU A 77 0.82 3.46 0.39
C LEU A 77 1.58 2.49 -0.54
N ASP A 78 1.46 2.65 -1.86
CA ASP A 78 2.10 1.74 -2.81
C ASP A 78 3.62 1.89 -2.76
N THR A 79 4.12 3.11 -2.73
CA THR A 79 5.54 3.40 -2.54
C THR A 79 6.06 2.86 -1.20
N ALA A 80 5.30 3.01 -0.10
CA ALA A 80 5.67 2.48 1.21
C ALA A 80 5.71 0.93 1.23
N LYS A 81 4.77 0.26 0.54
CA LYS A 81 4.74 -1.19 0.38
C LYS A 81 5.97 -1.67 -0.38
N GLU A 82 6.26 -1.03 -1.51
CA GLU A 82 7.42 -1.37 -2.33
C GLU A 82 8.72 -1.22 -1.51
N LEU A 83 8.86 -0.09 -0.81
CA LEU A 83 9.99 0.16 0.08
C LEU A 83 10.16 -0.92 1.15
N ALA A 84 9.06 -1.31 1.81
CA ALA A 84 9.10 -2.38 2.79
C ALA A 84 9.61 -3.70 2.17
N MET A 85 9.17 -4.04 0.95
CA MET A 85 9.57 -5.28 0.29
C MET A 85 11.05 -5.30 -0.12
N VAL A 86 11.60 -4.16 -0.55
CA VAL A 86 13.00 -4.07 -1.03
C VAL A 86 14.04 -3.99 0.09
N GLU A 87 13.64 -3.72 1.33
CA GLU A 87 14.55 -3.79 2.48
C GLU A 87 15.03 -5.21 2.81
N ARG A 88 14.41 -6.25 2.24
CA ARG A 88 14.82 -7.66 2.40
C ARG A 88 14.95 -8.12 3.87
N ASN A 89 14.18 -7.53 4.77
CA ASN A 89 14.16 -7.88 6.19
C ASN A 89 12.87 -8.59 6.60
N ASP A 90 12.80 -9.06 7.85
CA ASP A 90 11.67 -9.82 8.39
C ASP A 90 10.35 -9.05 8.32
N LYS A 91 10.41 -7.73 8.51
CA LYS A 91 9.24 -6.85 8.46
C LYS A 91 8.78 -6.62 7.02
N GLY A 92 9.71 -6.47 6.08
CA GLY A 92 9.42 -6.49 4.65
C GLY A 92 8.75 -7.79 4.19
N ARG A 93 9.21 -8.94 4.70
CA ARG A 93 8.57 -10.24 4.46
C ARG A 93 7.16 -10.31 5.02
N GLN A 94 6.91 -9.74 6.21
CA GLN A 94 5.57 -9.66 6.80
C GLN A 94 4.64 -8.81 5.94
N VAL A 95 5.09 -7.62 5.51
CA VAL A 95 4.32 -6.75 4.61
C VAL A 95 3.97 -7.50 3.31
N ARG A 96 4.94 -8.15 2.66
CA ARG A 96 4.69 -8.94 1.45
C ARG A 96 3.64 -10.04 1.68
N ARG A 97 3.74 -10.79 2.77
CA ARG A 97 2.80 -11.88 3.10
C ARG A 97 1.40 -11.34 3.34
N TYR A 98 1.28 -10.23 4.07
CA TYR A 98 0.00 -9.59 4.34
C TYR A 98 -0.72 -9.20 3.04
N PHE A 99 -0.02 -8.52 2.12
CA PHE A 99 -0.64 -8.11 0.85
C PHE A 99 -1.02 -9.30 -0.05
N ILE A 100 -0.18 -10.33 -0.14
CA ILE A 100 -0.52 -11.57 -0.87
C ILE A 100 -1.78 -12.21 -0.28
N GLU A 101 -1.90 -12.21 1.05
CA GLU A 101 -3.06 -12.77 1.73
C GLU A 101 -4.34 -11.97 1.47
N CYS A 102 -4.25 -10.63 1.53
CA CYS A 102 -5.35 -9.75 1.13
C CYS A 102 -5.78 -9.98 -0.33
N GLU A 103 -4.83 -10.10 -1.25
CA GLU A 103 -5.13 -10.41 -2.66
C GLU A 103 -5.86 -11.74 -2.79
N LYS A 104 -5.41 -12.82 -2.12
CA LYS A 104 -6.10 -14.12 -2.15
C LYS A 104 -7.53 -14.03 -1.63
N GLN A 105 -7.76 -13.31 -0.54
CA GLN A 105 -9.08 -13.11 0.04
C GLN A 105 -10.01 -12.34 -0.91
N LEU A 106 -9.51 -11.26 -1.52
CA LEU A 106 -10.25 -10.49 -2.52
C LEU A 106 -10.62 -11.34 -3.74
N HIS A 107 -9.69 -12.16 -4.23
CA HIS A 107 -9.97 -13.09 -5.35
C HIS A 107 -11.05 -14.11 -4.97
N GLN A 108 -10.98 -14.72 -3.78
CA GLN A 108 -11.99 -15.68 -3.31
C GLN A 108 -13.38 -15.03 -3.17
N GLN A 109 -13.46 -13.79 -2.68
CA GLN A 109 -14.70 -13.04 -2.60
C GLN A 109 -15.28 -12.74 -3.99
N SER A 110 -14.44 -12.32 -4.94
CA SER A 110 -14.88 -12.03 -6.32
C SER A 110 -15.47 -13.26 -7.04
N SER A 111 -14.91 -14.46 -6.79
CA SER A 111 -15.44 -15.72 -7.33
C SER A 111 -16.75 -16.18 -6.69
N THR A 112 -17.08 -15.69 -5.49
CA THR A 112 -18.30 -16.11 -4.77
C THR A 112 -19.54 -15.30 -5.20
N VAL A 113 -19.36 -14.06 -5.66
CA VAL A 113 -20.49 -13.17 -6.05
C VAL A 113 -21.08 -13.52 -7.43
N LEU A 114 -20.38 -14.31 -8.25
CA LEU A 114 -20.79 -14.65 -9.62
C LEU A 114 -21.50 -16.00 -9.77
N ALA A 115 -21.92 -16.68 -8.70
CA ALA A 115 -22.86 -17.79 -8.87
C ALA A 115 -24.25 -17.20 -9.17
N PRO A 116 -24.76 -17.24 -10.43
CA PRO A 116 -26.14 -16.88 -10.63
C PRO A 116 -26.97 -17.95 -9.92
N HIS A 117 -27.90 -17.48 -9.09
CA HIS A 117 -29.03 -18.24 -8.62
C HIS A 117 -29.52 -19.15 -9.76
N ARG A 118 -29.27 -20.46 -9.67
CA ARG A 118 -29.85 -21.45 -10.59
C ARG A 118 -31.34 -21.50 -10.28
N GLU A 119 -32.05 -20.49 -10.76
CA GLU A 119 -33.49 -20.45 -10.77
C GLU A 119 -33.96 -21.62 -11.64
N CYS A 120 -34.74 -22.50 -11.00
CA CYS A 120 -35.37 -23.66 -11.59
C CYS A 120 -36.06 -23.29 -12.92
N LEU A 121 -35.48 -23.69 -14.05
CA LEU A 121 -36.25 -23.76 -15.29
C LEU A 121 -37.21 -24.96 -15.16
N PRO A 122 -38.54 -24.76 -15.20
CA PRO A 122 -39.47 -25.87 -15.17
C PRO A 122 -39.25 -26.71 -16.42
N LYS A 123 -39.02 -28.01 -16.23
CA LYS A 123 -39.00 -28.99 -17.32
C LYS A 123 -40.36 -28.94 -18.01
N MET A 124 -40.45 -28.30 -19.17
CA MET A 124 -41.60 -28.44 -20.06
C MET A 124 -41.65 -29.88 -20.55
N VAL A 125 -42.51 -30.69 -19.93
CA VAL A 125 -42.90 -32.01 -20.40
C VAL A 125 -43.80 -31.78 -21.61
N TYR A 126 -43.30 -32.03 -22.82
CA TYR A 126 -44.16 -32.12 -24.00
C TYR A 126 -44.94 -33.42 -23.93
N HIS A 127 -46.22 -33.33 -23.55
CA HIS A 127 -47.18 -34.40 -23.70
C HIS A 127 -47.65 -34.39 -25.16
N HIS A 128 -47.08 -35.25 -25.99
CA HIS A 128 -47.58 -35.44 -27.35
C HIS A 128 -48.79 -36.38 -27.28
N GLN A 129 -49.99 -35.81 -27.15
CA GLN A 129 -51.22 -36.51 -27.46
C GLN A 129 -51.73 -36.11 -28.84
N SER A 130 -51.84 -37.11 -29.72
CA SER A 130 -52.78 -37.30 -30.84
C SER A 130 -52.06 -38.14 -31.91
N LYS A 131 -52.65 -39.17 -32.51
CA LYS A 131 -54.04 -39.66 -32.54
C LYS A 131 -54.00 -41.14 -32.93
#